data_AF-A0AAD5T5M8-F1
#
_entry.id   AF-A0AAD5T5M8-F1
#
_cell.length_a   1.000
_cell.length_b   1.000
_cell.length_c   1.000
_cell.angle_alpha   90.00
_cell.angle_beta   90.00
_cell.angle_gamma   90.00
#
_symmetry.space_group_name_H-M   'P 1'
#
loop_
_entity.id
_entity.type
_entity.pdbx_description
1 polymer ?
#
loop_
_entity_poly.entity_id
_entity_poly.type
_entity_poly.pdbx_seq_one_letter_code
_entity_poly.pdbx_strand_id
1 'polypeptide(L)'
;MAGETHESTKCPFCFHIDGVAVGDCPTGTMTVGSILAAVPGFPECNSAIVVTYQVGFDLTEASTRYSLHRRAYFPDNPNGRRIVDLLKIGWDRRLLFRIGTSATTGIEDTLVWAVHHKTSLSGGILAYGYPDDSYLQRVELELNSRGVF
;
A
#
# COMPACT_ATOMS: atom_id res chain seq x y z
N MET A 1 11.94 -4.75 26.49
CA MET A 1 12.25 -3.31 26.62
C MET A 1 10.97 -2.55 26.28
N ALA A 2 10.59 -1.63 27.15
CA ALA A 2 9.26 -1.02 27.20
C ALA A 2 9.00 -0.09 26.01
N GLY A 3 7.73 0.05 25.64
CA GLY A 3 7.26 0.72 24.44
C GLY A 3 7.64 2.19 24.35
N GLU A 4 8.46 2.51 23.36
CA GLU A 4 8.51 3.84 22.79
C GLU A 4 7.31 3.97 21.86
N THR A 5 6.26 4.65 22.32
CA THR A 5 5.22 5.13 21.42
C THR A 5 5.86 6.18 20.53
N HIS A 6 6.12 5.83 19.26
CA HIS A 6 6.44 6.82 18.23
C HIS A 6 5.17 7.66 17.98
N GLU A 7 4.90 8.62 18.87
CA GLU A 7 3.77 9.54 18.76
C GLU A 7 4.08 10.56 17.67
N SER A 8 3.58 10.30 16.46
CA SER A 8 3.51 11.34 15.45
C SER A 8 2.33 12.27 15.73
N THR A 9 2.55 13.58 15.71
CA THR A 9 1.47 14.56 15.86
C THR A 9 1.24 15.27 14.54
N LYS A 10 -0.02 15.30 14.08
CA LYS A 10 -0.41 16.02 12.87
C LYS A 10 -1.01 17.38 13.22
N CYS A 11 -0.40 18.46 12.74
CA CYS A 11 -0.95 19.79 12.90
C CYS A 11 -2.31 19.89 12.18
N PRO A 12 -3.40 20.30 12.86
CA PRO A 12 -4.73 20.38 12.23
C PRO A 12 -4.86 21.55 11.23
N PHE A 13 -3.92 22.49 11.22
CA PHE A 13 -3.98 23.69 10.36
C PHE A 13 -3.16 23.55 9.07
N CYS A 14 -1.94 23.02 9.16
CA CYS A 14 -1.03 22.88 8.01
C CYS A 14 -0.75 21.44 7.60
N PHE A 15 -1.30 20.46 8.34
CA PHE A 15 -1.09 19.02 8.12
C PHE A 15 0.36 18.52 8.21
N HIS A 16 1.27 19.36 8.70
CA HIS A 16 2.63 18.94 9.04
C HIS A 16 2.59 17.83 10.08
N ILE A 17 3.40 16.80 9.88
CA ILE A 17 3.54 15.66 10.78
C ILE A 17 4.87 15.82 11.50
N ASP A 18 4.82 16.01 12.81
CA ASP A 18 5.99 15.94 13.69
C ASP A 18 6.15 14.49 14.18
N GLY A 19 7.38 14.00 14.23
CA GLY A 19 7.70 12.60 14.51
C GLY A 19 7.47 11.63 13.35
N VAL A 20 7.59 10.33 13.62
CA VAL A 20 7.43 9.25 12.64
C VAL A 20 6.09 8.55 12.86
N ALA A 21 5.18 8.68 11.89
CA ALA A 21 3.90 7.98 11.96
C ALA A 21 4.10 6.47 11.81
N VAL A 22 3.55 5.71 12.75
CA VAL A 22 3.51 4.24 12.74
C VAL A 22 2.06 3.78 12.82
N GLY A 23 1.68 2.84 11.96
CA GLY A 23 0.32 2.31 11.87
C GLY A 23 0.12 0.97 12.59
N ASP A 24 -1.05 0.39 12.36
CA ASP A 24 -1.56 -0.82 12.99
C ASP A 24 -1.61 -2.04 12.04
N CYS A 25 -1.05 -1.93 10.82
CA CYS A 25 -0.94 -3.06 9.89
C CYS A 25 -0.36 -4.28 10.62
N PRO A 26 -0.98 -5.47 10.59
CA PRO A 26 -0.40 -6.67 11.18
C PRO A 26 0.95 -7.04 10.54
N THR A 27 1.70 -7.93 11.21
CA THR A 27 3.00 -8.39 10.72
C THR A 27 2.85 -9.26 9.47
N GLY A 28 3.95 -9.41 8.73
CA GLY A 28 3.94 -10.10 7.44
C GLY A 28 5.20 -9.84 6.63
N THR A 29 5.11 -10.07 5.31
CA THR A 29 6.17 -9.80 4.35
C THR A 29 5.68 -8.93 3.18
N MET A 30 6.59 -8.10 2.68
CA MET A 30 6.46 -7.37 1.41
C MET A 30 7.65 -7.76 0.54
N THR A 31 7.37 -8.18 -0.69
CA THR A 31 8.39 -8.53 -1.69
C THR A 31 8.14 -7.77 -2.98
N VAL A 32 9.24 -7.39 -3.63
CA VAL A 32 9.21 -6.64 -4.89
C VAL A 32 9.88 -7.47 -5.97
N GLY A 33 9.18 -7.64 -7.09
CA GLY A 33 9.70 -8.28 -8.29
C GLY A 33 9.26 -7.53 -9.54
N SER A 34 9.50 -8.13 -10.70
CA SER A 34 9.13 -7.55 -11.99
C SER A 34 8.65 -8.64 -12.94
N ILE A 35 7.72 -8.28 -13.84
CA ILE A 35 7.25 -9.14 -14.93
C ILE A 35 7.35 -8.39 -16.25
N LEU A 36 7.53 -9.14 -17.35
CA LEU A 36 7.46 -8.61 -18.71
C LEU A 36 5.98 -8.46 -19.10
N ALA A 37 5.39 -7.34 -18.72
CA ALA A 37 4.03 -6.96 -19.07
C ALA A 37 3.94 -5.44 -19.20
N ALA A 38 3.28 -4.98 -20.26
CA ALA A 38 2.98 -3.57 -20.43
C ALA A 38 1.92 -3.11 -19.41
N VAL A 39 2.05 -1.87 -18.94
CA VAL A 39 1.05 -1.23 -18.08
C VAL A 39 0.26 -0.23 -18.92
N PRO A 40 -1.04 -0.43 -19.17
CA PRO A 40 -1.85 0.52 -19.93
C PRO A 40 -1.77 1.94 -19.34
N GLY A 41 -1.53 2.93 -20.20
CA GLY A 41 -1.26 4.33 -19.80
C GLY A 41 0.24 4.67 -19.70
N PHE A 42 1.13 3.67 -19.78
CA PHE A 42 2.58 3.85 -19.71
C PHE A 42 3.27 3.13 -20.90
N PRO A 43 3.08 3.61 -22.15
CA PRO A 43 3.57 2.93 -23.35
C PRO A 43 5.10 2.86 -23.46
N GLU A 44 5.82 3.70 -22.70
CA GLU A 44 7.27 3.66 -22.58
C GLU A 44 7.79 2.48 -21.76
N CYS A 45 6.90 1.78 -21.04
CA CYS A 45 7.24 0.66 -20.15
C CYS A 45 6.85 -0.69 -20.76
N ASN A 46 7.84 -1.58 -20.92
CA ASN A 46 7.60 -2.98 -21.33
C ASN A 46 7.56 -3.96 -20.14
N SER A 47 7.74 -3.46 -18.92
CA SER A 47 7.71 -4.24 -17.69
C SER A 47 6.82 -3.57 -16.64
N ALA A 48 6.30 -4.41 -15.75
CA ALA A 48 5.55 -4.01 -14.57
C ALA A 48 6.29 -4.47 -13.31
N ILE A 49 6.42 -3.59 -12.34
CA ILE A 49 6.86 -3.93 -10.99
C ILE A 49 5.68 -4.60 -10.29
N VAL A 50 5.94 -5.75 -9.66
CA VAL A 50 4.95 -6.49 -8.88
C VAL A 50 5.35 -6.41 -7.41
N VAL A 51 4.47 -5.83 -6.59
CA VAL A 51 4.62 -5.84 -5.14
C VAL A 51 3.67 -6.89 -4.57
N THR A 52 4.22 -7.85 -3.84
CA THR A 52 3.45 -8.93 -3.21
C THR A 52 3.48 -8.78 -1.69
N TYR A 53 2.30 -8.74 -1.09
CA TYR A 53 2.09 -8.66 0.36
C TYR A 53 1.54 -9.98 0.89
N GLN A 54 2.12 -10.46 1.98
CA GLN A 54 1.57 -11.52 2.82
C GLN A 54 1.46 -11.00 4.23
N VAL A 55 0.25 -10.81 4.73
CA VAL A 55 0.00 -10.26 6.07
C VAL A 55 -0.69 -11.34 6.92
N GLY A 56 -0.34 -11.42 8.19
CA GLY A 56 -1.04 -12.25 9.19
C GLY A 56 -0.81 -13.76 9.09
N PHE A 57 0.07 -14.23 8.20
CA PHE A 57 0.40 -15.65 8.04
C PHE A 57 1.41 -16.18 9.07
N ASP A 58 2.16 -15.29 9.69
CA ASP A 58 3.13 -15.56 10.75
C ASP A 58 2.48 -15.60 12.15
N LEU A 59 1.20 -15.27 12.24
CA LEU A 59 0.45 -15.23 13.49
C LEU A 59 -0.17 -16.61 13.79
N THR A 60 -0.33 -16.96 15.07
CA THR A 60 -0.87 -18.26 15.49
C THR A 60 -2.32 -18.44 15.03
N GLU A 61 -2.84 -19.68 15.06
CA GLU A 61 -4.20 -20.05 14.62
C GLU A 61 -5.31 -19.11 15.12
N ALA A 62 -5.19 -18.51 16.31
CA ALA A 62 -6.16 -17.56 16.87
C ALA A 62 -6.26 -16.20 16.11
N SER A 63 -5.25 -15.86 15.31
CA SER A 63 -5.09 -14.61 14.56
C SER A 63 -5.17 -14.77 13.03
N THR A 64 -5.40 -16.00 12.55
CA THR A 64 -5.58 -16.34 11.12
C THR A 64 -6.73 -15.59 10.45
N ARG A 65 -7.66 -15.04 11.26
CA ARG A 65 -8.81 -14.25 10.84
C ARG A 65 -8.44 -13.00 10.02
N TYR A 66 -7.19 -12.53 10.15
CA TYR A 66 -6.70 -11.33 9.47
C TYR A 66 -5.51 -11.63 8.54
N SER A 67 -5.56 -12.74 7.81
CA SER A 67 -4.55 -13.06 6.80
C SER A 67 -4.95 -12.56 5.40
N LEU A 68 -3.99 -12.04 4.63
CA LEU A 68 -4.18 -11.73 3.20
C LEU A 68 -2.93 -12.00 2.39
N HIS A 69 -3.14 -12.45 1.16
CA HIS A 69 -2.14 -12.47 0.10
C HIS A 69 -2.64 -11.58 -1.05
N ARG A 70 -1.92 -10.49 -1.35
CA ARG A 70 -2.32 -9.56 -2.41
C ARG A 70 -1.12 -9.13 -3.25
N ARG A 71 -1.39 -8.88 -4.53
CA ARG A 71 -0.44 -8.32 -5.48
C ARG A 71 -0.91 -6.96 -5.96
N ALA A 72 0.05 -6.09 -6.20
CA ALA A 72 -0.16 -4.80 -6.81
C ALA A 72 0.86 -4.55 -7.92
N TYR A 73 0.47 -3.73 -8.89
CA TYR A 73 1.22 -3.49 -10.12
C TYR A 73 1.54 -2.00 -10.28
N PHE A 74 2.78 -1.72 -10.66
CA PHE A 74 3.28 -0.37 -10.94
C PHE A 74 4.06 -0.39 -12.26
N PRO A 75 4.02 0.69 -13.06
CA PRO A 75 4.86 0.79 -14.24
C PRO A 75 6.35 0.80 -13.85
N ASP A 76 7.17 0.09 -14.59
CA ASP A 76 8.62 0.05 -14.37
C ASP A 76 9.33 1.26 -15.00
N ASN A 77 8.98 2.45 -14.51
CA ASN A 77 9.62 3.73 -14.85
C ASN A 77 10.05 4.47 -13.57
N PRO A 78 10.76 5.61 -13.66
CA PRO A 78 11.23 6.34 -12.49
C PRO A 78 10.11 6.72 -11.49
N ASN A 79 8.93 7.10 -11.99
CA ASN A 79 7.80 7.47 -11.12
C ASN A 79 7.23 6.25 -10.40
N GLY A 80 7.02 5.12 -11.09
CA GLY A 80 6.55 3.88 -10.48
C GLY A 80 7.55 3.32 -9.46
N ARG A 81 8.85 3.36 -9.76
CA ARG A 81 9.92 2.97 -8.81
C ARG A 81 9.93 3.84 -7.56
N ARG A 82 9.80 5.15 -7.71
CA ARG A 82 9.67 6.09 -6.58
C ARG A 82 8.50 5.71 -5.68
N ILE A 83 7.31 5.45 -6.25
CA ILE A 83 6.16 5.01 -5.45
C ILE A 83 6.47 3.70 -4.71
N VAL A 84 7.11 2.73 -5.36
CA VAL A 84 7.48 1.46 -4.72
C VAL A 84 8.45 1.67 -3.55
N ASP A 85 9.39 2.61 -3.67
CA ASP A 85 10.28 2.96 -2.55
C ASP A 85 9.55 3.61 -1.38
N LEU A 86 8.59 4.51 -1.66
CA LEU A 86 7.70 5.06 -0.63
C LEU A 86 6.86 3.97 0.03
N LEU A 87 6.37 3.00 -0.75
CA LEU A 87 5.62 1.87 -0.21
C LEU A 87 6.46 1.01 0.72
N LYS A 88 7.77 0.82 0.46
CA LYS A 88 8.65 0.12 1.41
C LYS A 88 8.72 0.86 2.75
N ILE A 89 8.86 2.19 2.72
CA ILE A 89 8.84 3.01 3.94
C ILE A 89 7.48 2.89 4.64
N GLY A 90 6.38 2.96 3.90
CA GLY A 90 5.02 2.79 4.43
C GLY A 90 4.79 1.41 5.02
N TRP A 91 5.38 0.37 4.43
CA TRP A 91 5.32 -1.00 4.93
C TRP A 91 6.10 -1.16 6.24
N ASP A 92 7.35 -0.68 6.29
CA ASP A 92 8.19 -0.72 7.49
C ASP A 92 7.54 0.02 8.66
N ARG A 93 6.77 1.09 8.36
CA ARG A 93 5.99 1.86 9.32
C ARG A 93 4.59 1.31 9.58
N ARG A 94 4.22 0.15 9.04
CA ARG A 94 2.92 -0.52 9.26
C ARG A 94 1.70 0.31 8.82
N LEU A 95 1.82 1.08 7.74
CA LEU A 95 0.82 2.05 7.28
C LEU A 95 -0.03 1.60 6.08
N LEU A 96 0.29 0.47 5.44
CA LEU A 96 -0.32 0.09 4.14
C LEU A 96 -1.64 -0.68 4.27
N PHE A 97 -1.86 -1.36 5.40
CA PHE A 97 -3.09 -2.08 5.72
C PHE A 97 -3.54 -1.75 7.13
N ARG A 98 -4.80 -2.08 7.43
CA ARG A 98 -5.38 -1.96 8.78
C ARG A 98 -6.57 -2.89 8.91
N ILE A 99 -7.01 -3.12 10.16
CA ILE A 99 -8.31 -3.74 10.40
C ILE A 99 -9.42 -2.69 10.24
N GLY A 100 -10.48 -3.06 9.53
CA GLY A 100 -11.63 -2.19 9.28
C GLY A 100 -12.71 -2.88 8.48
N THR A 101 -13.56 -2.07 7.84
CA THR A 101 -14.68 -2.55 7.02
C THR A 101 -14.27 -2.56 5.55
N SER A 102 -14.47 -3.69 4.88
CA SER A 102 -14.20 -3.85 3.46
C SER A 102 -15.16 -3.01 2.62
N ALA A 103 -14.61 -2.09 1.82
CA ALA A 103 -15.42 -1.25 0.92
C ALA A 103 -16.12 -2.06 -0.20
N THR A 104 -15.60 -3.23 -0.56
CA THR A 104 -16.15 -4.05 -1.65
C THR A 104 -17.19 -5.05 -1.19
N THR A 105 -17.05 -5.59 0.02
CA THR A 105 -17.92 -6.66 0.53
C THR A 105 -18.77 -6.24 1.71
N GLY A 106 -18.49 -5.08 2.34
CA GLY A 106 -19.14 -4.63 3.56
C GLY A 106 -18.76 -5.43 4.81
N ILE A 107 -17.88 -6.42 4.69
CA ILE A 107 -17.44 -7.25 5.81
C ILE A 107 -16.64 -6.37 6.79
N GLU A 108 -17.11 -6.30 8.02
CA GLU A 108 -16.44 -5.63 9.13
C GLU A 108 -15.34 -6.51 9.74
N ASP A 109 -14.47 -5.90 10.54
CA ASP A 109 -13.40 -6.59 11.26
C ASP A 109 -12.56 -7.47 10.33
N THR A 110 -12.06 -6.88 9.25
CA THR A 110 -11.22 -7.56 8.27
C THR A 110 -10.06 -6.70 7.82
N LEU A 111 -9.04 -7.34 7.25
CA LEU A 111 -7.85 -6.67 6.77
C LEU A 111 -8.12 -5.96 5.43
N VAL A 112 -8.00 -4.63 5.45
CA VAL A 112 -8.31 -3.75 4.32
C VAL A 112 -7.11 -2.92 3.90
N TRP A 113 -7.14 -2.43 2.65
CA TRP A 113 -6.14 -1.47 2.17
C TRP A 113 -6.27 -0.16 2.94
N ALA A 114 -5.18 0.31 3.54
CA ALA A 114 -5.11 1.67 4.06
C ALA A 114 -4.58 2.64 3.00
N VAL A 115 -3.74 2.17 2.07
CA VAL A 115 -3.29 2.89 0.88
C VAL A 115 -3.75 2.14 -0.35
N HIS A 116 -4.39 2.82 -1.30
CA HIS A 116 -4.97 2.18 -2.48
C HIS A 116 -3.88 1.66 -3.42
N HIS A 117 -4.10 0.44 -3.91
CA HIS A 117 -3.19 -0.24 -4.83
C HIS A 117 -3.91 -0.65 -6.11
N LYS A 118 -3.18 -0.70 -7.22
CA LYS A 118 -3.66 -1.30 -8.47
C LYS A 118 -3.46 -2.80 -8.46
N THR A 119 -4.54 -3.55 -8.32
CA THR A 119 -4.54 -5.02 -8.22
C THR A 119 -4.78 -5.73 -9.56
N SER A 120 -4.94 -4.97 -10.65
CA SER A 120 -5.11 -5.48 -12.01
C SER A 120 -4.29 -4.67 -13.01
N LEU A 121 -3.79 -5.30 -14.07
CA LEU A 121 -3.19 -4.61 -15.22
C LEU A 121 -4.24 -4.15 -16.24
N SER A 122 -5.50 -4.50 -16.05
CA SER A 122 -6.59 -4.24 -17.00
C SER A 122 -7.89 -3.84 -16.29
N GLY A 123 -8.89 -3.41 -17.07
CA GLY A 123 -10.22 -3.05 -16.58
C GLY A 123 -10.33 -1.63 -16.00
N GLY A 124 -9.25 -0.84 -16.06
CA GLY A 124 -9.24 0.56 -15.65
C GLY A 124 -9.60 0.76 -14.17
N ILE A 125 -10.00 1.99 -13.84
CA ILE A 125 -10.28 2.43 -12.46
C ILE A 125 -11.30 1.52 -11.76
N LEU A 126 -12.37 1.12 -12.45
CA LEU A 126 -13.46 0.32 -11.89
C LEU A 126 -13.03 -1.08 -11.46
N ALA A 127 -12.00 -1.63 -12.09
CA ALA A 127 -11.44 -2.95 -11.76
C ALA A 127 -10.19 -2.83 -10.86
N TYR A 128 -9.96 -1.67 -10.23
CA TYR A 128 -8.73 -1.37 -9.50
C TYR A 128 -7.47 -1.60 -10.36
N GLY A 129 -7.58 -1.35 -11.66
CA GLY A 129 -6.54 -1.62 -12.64
C GLY A 129 -6.19 -0.42 -13.51
N TYR A 130 -5.45 -0.72 -14.57
CA TYR A 130 -4.99 0.26 -15.56
C TYR A 130 -5.83 0.20 -16.85
N PRO A 131 -5.90 1.28 -17.64
CA PRO A 131 -5.24 2.58 -17.45
C PRO A 131 -5.86 3.44 -16.33
N ASP A 132 -5.03 4.28 -15.72
CA ASP A 132 -5.43 5.30 -14.73
C ASP A 132 -4.28 6.32 -14.55
N ASP A 133 -4.31 7.38 -15.36
CA ASP A 133 -3.20 8.33 -15.48
C ASP A 133 -2.93 9.12 -14.18
N SER A 134 -3.95 9.21 -13.32
CA SER A 134 -3.86 9.95 -12.06
C SER A 134 -3.46 9.09 -10.85
N TYR A 135 -3.33 7.78 -11.02
CA TYR A 135 -3.10 6.85 -9.90
C TYR A 135 -1.80 7.14 -9.14
N LEU A 136 -0.67 7.32 -9.85
CA LEU A 136 0.64 7.52 -9.19
C LEU A 136 0.64 8.79 -8.31
N GLN A 137 -0.03 9.85 -8.76
CA GLN A 137 -0.18 11.07 -7.98
C GLN A 137 -1.08 10.84 -6.75
N ARG A 138 -2.21 10.15 -6.91
CA ARG A 138 -3.12 9.88 -5.77
C ARG A 138 -2.48 9.01 -4.71
N VAL A 139 -1.76 7.95 -5.09
CA VAL A 139 -1.08 7.07 -4.11
C VAL A 139 0.06 7.80 -3.39
N GLU A 140 0.80 8.68 -4.09
CA GLU A 140 1.79 9.55 -3.43
C GLU A 140 1.13 10.49 -2.42
N LEU A 141 0.01 11.12 -2.76
CA LEU A 141 -0.75 11.95 -1.82
C LEU A 141 -1.25 11.16 -0.61
N GLU A 142 -1.71 9.92 -0.80
CA GLU A 142 -2.10 9.04 0.29
C GLU A 142 -0.92 8.71 1.22
N LEU A 143 0.26 8.45 0.66
CA LEU A 143 1.48 8.19 1.43
C LEU A 143 1.97 9.44 2.17
N ASN A 144 2.02 10.59 1.49
CA ASN A 144 2.37 11.88 2.08
C ASN A 144 1.44 12.25 3.24
N SER A 145 0.13 11.99 3.10
CA SER A 145 -0.85 12.27 4.16
C SER A 145 -0.63 11.45 5.44
N ARG A 146 0.17 10.37 5.34
CA ARG A 146 0.62 9.46 6.42
C ARG A 146 2.09 9.67 6.79
N GLY A 147 2.72 10.74 6.31
CA GLY A 147 4.09 11.12 6.68
C GLY A 147 5.19 10.32 5.98
N VAL A 148 4.87 9.70 4.84
CA VAL A 148 5.82 8.98 3.99
C VAL A 148 6.12 9.85 2.77
N PHE A 149 7.38 10.28 2.61
CA PHE A 149 7.85 11.26 1.62
C PHE A 149 9.06 10.74 0.84
#